data_AF-A0A0F2HE40-F1
#
_entry.id   AF-A0A0F2HE40-F1
#
_cell.length_a   1.000
_cell.length_b   1.000
_cell.length_c   1.000
_cell.angle_alpha   90.00
_cell.angle_beta   90.00
_cell.angle_gamma   90.00
#
_symmetry.space_group_name_H-M   'P 1'
#
loop_
_entity.id
_entity.type
_entity.pdbx_description
1 polymer ?
#
loop_
_entity_poly.entity_id
_entity_poly.type
_entity_poly.pdbx_seq_one_letter_code
_entity_poly.pdbx_strand_id
1 'polypeptide(L)'
;FFAYDKHGTNLVHPVLPELVGENLLHLEDENGDRLIEALLYQAQSGGGFHQYLWQKPSTGDIVPKLSYAAWWDKWEWMIGSGLYIEDVSQEVANMRAAVNKNIETTFFSVVVILVVTVAVIIVLTLAINLHEHR
;
A
#
# COMPACT_ATOMS: atom_id res chain seq x y z
N PHE A 1 -15.97 -1.94 -0.41
CA PHE A 1 -16.78 -0.82 0.09
C PHE A 1 -17.80 -1.37 1.10
N PHE A 2 -18.35 -0.50 1.93
CA PHE A 2 -19.39 -0.78 2.91
C PHE A 2 -20.36 0.40 2.97
N ALA A 3 -21.59 0.16 3.44
CA ALA A 3 -22.56 1.23 3.69
C ALA A 3 -23.27 1.02 5.02
N TYR A 4 -23.54 2.12 5.72
CA TYR A 4 -24.28 2.16 6.98
C TYR A 4 -25.35 3.24 6.92
N ASP A 5 -26.47 3.05 7.62
CA ASP A 5 -27.43 4.12 7.86
C ASP A 5 -26.90 5.14 8.91
N LYS A 6 -27.64 6.22 9.12
CA LYS A 6 -27.33 7.25 10.11
C LYS A 6 -27.27 6.78 11.57
N HIS A 7 -27.76 5.58 11.85
CA HIS A 7 -27.79 4.98 13.18
C HIS A 7 -26.67 3.95 13.38
N GLY A 8 -25.80 3.75 12.38
CA GLY A 8 -24.71 2.78 12.43
C GLY A 8 -25.15 1.34 12.14
N THR A 9 -26.33 1.13 11.55
CA THR A 9 -26.74 -0.19 11.03
C THR A 9 -26.06 -0.45 9.71
N ASN A 10 -25.37 -1.57 9.57
CA ASN A 10 -24.75 -1.95 8.30
C ASN A 10 -25.84 -2.32 7.28
N LEU A 11 -25.76 -1.73 6.09
CA LEU A 11 -26.70 -1.96 4.99
C LEU A 11 -26.07 -2.82 3.89
N VAL A 12 -24.76 -2.67 3.69
CA VAL A 12 -24.02 -3.35 2.64
C VAL A 12 -22.61 -3.68 3.12
N HIS A 13 -22.23 -4.96 3.05
CA HIS A 13 -20.86 -5.40 3.31
C HIS A 13 -20.51 -6.67 2.49
N PRO A 14 -20.07 -6.55 1.22
CA PRO A 14 -19.90 -7.71 0.33
C PRO A 14 -18.88 -8.74 0.81
N VAL A 15 -17.94 -8.28 1.64
CA VAL A 15 -16.81 -9.07 2.14
C VAL A 15 -17.15 -9.82 3.43
N LEU A 16 -18.07 -9.29 4.23
CA LEU A 16 -18.52 -9.84 5.52
C LEU A 16 -20.06 -9.72 5.55
N PRO A 17 -20.77 -10.53 4.75
CA PRO A 17 -22.23 -10.42 4.59
C PRO A 17 -23.00 -10.57 5.90
N GLU A 18 -22.43 -11.27 6.88
CA GLU A 18 -22.97 -11.49 8.22
C GLU A 18 -23.14 -10.20 9.03
N LEU A 19 -22.47 -9.10 8.65
CA LEU A 19 -22.64 -7.81 9.31
C LEU A 19 -23.91 -7.08 8.85
N VAL A 20 -24.49 -7.45 7.71
CA VAL A 20 -25.64 -6.74 7.15
C VAL A 20 -26.85 -6.87 8.09
N GLY A 21 -27.39 -5.73 8.51
CA GLY A 21 -28.48 -5.64 9.48
C GLY A 21 -28.03 -5.43 10.93
N GLU A 22 -26.74 -5.62 11.24
CA GLU A 22 -26.19 -5.39 12.58
C GLU A 22 -25.93 -3.90 12.83
N ASN A 23 -26.23 -3.46 14.04
CA ASN A 23 -25.88 -2.12 14.49
C ASN A 23 -24.50 -2.13 15.15
N LEU A 24 -23.55 -1.45 14.51
CA LEU A 24 -22.15 -1.42 14.93
C LEU A 24 -21.72 -0.03 15.43
N LEU A 25 -22.67 0.86 15.73
CA LEU A 25 -22.38 2.24 16.14
C LEU A 25 -21.46 2.30 17.36
N HIS A 26 -21.68 1.38 18.30
CA HIS A 26 -20.92 1.28 19.55
C HIS A 26 -19.90 0.15 19.54
N LEU A 27 -19.58 -0.39 18.37
CA LEU A 27 -18.47 -1.33 18.24
C LEU A 27 -17.18 -0.60 18.58
N GLU A 28 -16.43 -1.17 19.50
CA GLU A 28 -15.18 -0.63 20.01
C GLU A 28 -14.07 -1.65 19.77
N ASP A 29 -12.95 -1.21 19.21
CA ASP A 29 -11.78 -2.07 19.03
C ASP A 29 -10.98 -2.23 20.34
N GLU A 30 -9.91 -3.02 20.31
CA GLU A 30 -9.05 -3.28 21.47
C GLU A 30 -8.37 -2.02 22.04
N ASN A 31 -8.32 -0.92 21.28
CA ASN A 31 -7.74 0.35 21.68
C ASN A 31 -8.79 1.37 22.16
N GLY A 32 -10.07 1.00 22.17
CA GLY A 32 -11.14 1.91 22.51
C GLY A 32 -11.70 2.72 21.34
N ASP A 33 -11.32 2.39 20.09
CA ASP A 33 -11.77 3.15 18.92
C ASP A 33 -13.18 2.75 18.49
N ARG A 34 -14.08 3.73 18.49
CA ARG A 34 -15.44 3.60 17.97
C ARG A 34 -15.47 3.91 16.49
N LEU A 35 -14.92 2.99 15.71
CA LEU A 35 -14.62 3.20 14.30
C LEU A 35 -15.85 3.59 13.45
N ILE A 36 -17.04 3.04 13.73
CA ILE A 36 -18.26 3.37 12.97
C ILE A 36 -18.75 4.77 13.34
N GLU A 37 -18.75 5.13 14.62
CA GLU A 37 -19.11 6.47 15.09
C GLU A 37 -18.16 7.53 14.48
N ALA A 38 -16.85 7.26 14.51
CA ALA A 38 -15.84 8.12 13.93
C ALA A 38 -16.00 8.29 12.41
N LEU A 39 -16.20 7.20 11.66
CA LEU A 39 -16.45 7.26 10.22
C LEU A 39 -17.74 8.00 9.89
N LEU A 40 -18.80 7.82 10.68
CA LEU A 40 -20.08 8.49 10.48
C LEU A 40 -19.95 10.00 10.68
N TYR A 41 -19.20 10.41 11.71
CA TYR A 41 -18.85 11.80 11.94
C TYR A 41 -18.06 12.39 10.76
N GLN A 42 -17.05 11.68 10.25
CA GLN A 42 -16.27 12.12 9.08
C GLN A 42 -17.17 12.28 7.85
N ALA A 43 -18.03 11.29 7.57
CA ALA A 43 -18.96 11.33 6.45
C ALA A 43 -19.87 12.57 6.52
N GLN A 44 -20.51 12.77 7.67
CA GLN A 44 -21.44 13.89 7.89
C GLN A 44 -20.75 15.27 7.88
N SER A 45 -19.45 15.32 8.16
CA SER A 45 -18.65 16.55 8.15
C SER A 45 -18.11 16.93 6.75
N GLY A 46 -18.62 16.31 5.69
CA GLY A 46 -18.18 16.55 4.30
C GLY A 46 -17.32 15.43 3.71
N GLY A 47 -17.12 14.35 4.47
CA GLY A 47 -16.29 13.21 4.09
C GLY A 47 -14.89 13.30 4.67
N GLY A 48 -14.30 12.15 4.96
CA GLY A 48 -12.98 12.10 5.60
C GLY A 48 -12.44 10.70 5.80
N PHE A 49 -11.18 10.66 6.25
CA PHE A 49 -10.46 9.43 6.53
C PHE A 49 -10.53 9.09 8.02
N HIS A 50 -10.55 7.80 8.33
CA HIS A 50 -10.35 7.28 9.68
C HIS A 50 -9.50 6.01 9.61
N GLN A 51 -8.53 5.90 10.51
CA GLN A 51 -7.68 4.71 10.66
C GLN A 51 -8.07 3.97 11.93
N TYR A 52 -8.30 2.67 11.80
CA TYR A 52 -8.81 1.81 12.88
C TYR A 52 -8.35 0.37 12.69
N LEU A 53 -8.49 -0.46 13.72
CA LEU A 53 -8.24 -1.89 13.59
C LEU A 53 -9.46 -2.62 13.01
N TRP A 54 -9.22 -3.50 12.04
CA TRP A 54 -10.29 -4.32 11.45
C TRP A 54 -9.79 -5.69 11.07
N GLN A 55 -10.67 -6.70 11.14
CA GLN A 55 -10.34 -8.04 10.69
C GLN A 55 -10.07 -8.04 9.18
N LYS A 56 -8.94 -8.61 8.77
CA LYS A 56 -8.61 -8.84 7.36
C LYS A 56 -9.18 -10.18 6.91
N PRO A 57 -10.12 -10.23 5.95
CA PRO A 57 -10.80 -11.47 5.57
C PRO A 57 -9.88 -12.56 5.03
N SER A 58 -8.75 -12.18 4.41
CA SER A 58 -7.82 -13.14 3.81
C SER A 58 -6.97 -13.90 4.84
N THR A 59 -6.72 -13.32 6.01
CA THR A 59 -5.87 -13.94 7.05
C THR A 59 -6.62 -14.21 8.35
N GLY A 60 -7.71 -13.47 8.61
CA GLY A 60 -8.45 -13.51 9.87
C GLY A 60 -7.87 -12.61 10.95
N ASP A 61 -6.73 -11.96 10.71
CA ASP A 61 -6.03 -11.13 11.69
C ASP A 61 -6.67 -9.75 11.83
N ILE A 62 -6.55 -9.17 13.02
CA ILE A 62 -6.92 -7.78 13.28
C ILE A 62 -5.72 -6.90 12.94
N VAL A 63 -5.86 -6.06 11.91
CA VAL A 63 -4.77 -5.22 11.40
C VAL A 63 -5.24 -3.80 11.12
N PRO A 64 -4.32 -2.80 11.09
CA PRO A 64 -4.66 -1.42 10.75
C PRO A 64 -5.25 -1.28 9.36
N LYS A 65 -6.42 -0.64 9.30
CA LYS A 65 -7.14 -0.29 8.09
C LYS A 65 -7.37 1.21 8.04
N LEU A 66 -7.16 1.80 6.87
CA LEU A 66 -7.49 3.20 6.59
C LEU A 66 -8.71 3.23 5.66
N SER A 67 -9.81 3.83 6.09
CA SER A 67 -11.00 4.00 5.26
C SER A 67 -11.32 5.47 5.04
N TYR A 68 -11.88 5.77 3.88
CA TYR A 68 -12.56 7.02 3.60
C TYR A 68 -14.07 6.79 3.69
N ALA A 69 -14.78 7.71 4.34
CA ALA A 69 -16.23 7.72 4.42
C ALA A 69 -16.81 8.99 3.78
N ALA A 70 -17.91 8.83 3.05
CA ALA A 70 -18.66 9.90 2.43
C ALA A 70 -20.14 9.77 2.79
N TRP A 71 -20.82 10.91 2.91
CA TRP A 71 -22.24 10.96 3.20
C TRP A 71 -23.08 11.07 1.94
N TRP A 72 -24.20 10.36 1.90
CA TRP A 72 -25.20 10.43 0.85
C TRP A 72 -26.52 10.92 1.43
N ASP A 73 -26.80 12.21 1.25
CA ASP A 73 -27.96 12.89 1.88
C ASP A 73 -29.31 12.27 1.54
N LYS A 74 -29.56 11.94 0.26
CA LYS A 74 -30.87 11.43 -0.21
C LYS A 74 -31.35 10.20 0.58
N TRP A 75 -30.42 9.36 1.04
CA TRP A 75 -30.72 8.11 1.74
C TRP A 75 -30.27 8.12 3.20
N GLU A 76 -29.60 9.19 3.65
CA GLU A 76 -28.96 9.28 4.96
C GLU A 76 -27.98 8.11 5.21
N TRP A 77 -27.17 7.80 4.19
CA TRP A 77 -26.20 6.70 4.25
C TRP A 77 -24.78 7.24 4.34
N MET A 78 -24.00 6.60 5.21
CA MET A 78 -22.55 6.63 5.11
C MET A 78 -22.11 5.53 4.14
N ILE A 79 -21.34 5.89 3.11
CA ILE A 79 -20.67 4.94 2.23
C ILE A 79 -19.17 5.08 2.42
N GLY A 80 -18.47 3.97 2.60
CA GLY A 80 -17.04 3.97 2.77
C GLY A 80 -16.31 2.89 2.00
N SER A 81 -15.02 3.11 1.80
CA SER A 81 -14.09 2.10 1.32
C SER A 81 -12.73 2.33 1.96
N GLY A 82 -11.94 1.27 2.08
CA GLY A 82 -10.65 1.35 2.72
C GLY A 82 -9.70 0.27 2.27
N LEU A 83 -8.45 0.43 2.70
CA LEU A 83 -7.33 -0.46 2.43
C LEU A 83 -6.64 -0.83 3.73
N TYR A 84 -6.00 -1.99 3.75
CA TYR A 84 -5.15 -2.40 4.86
C TYR A 84 -3.77 -1.78 4.68
N ILE A 85 -3.23 -1.17 5.73
CA ILE A 85 -1.96 -0.42 5.65
C ILE A 85 -0.80 -1.36 5.33
N GLU A 86 -0.85 -2.60 5.81
CA GLU A 86 0.15 -3.62 5.51
C GLU A 86 0.25 -3.93 4.01
N ASP A 87 -0.87 -3.96 3.28
CA ASP A 87 -0.89 -4.25 1.84
C ASP A 87 -0.11 -3.17 1.06
N VAL A 88 -0.29 -1.91 1.46
CA VAL A 88 0.46 -0.77 0.90
C VAL A 88 1.94 -0.90 1.24
N SER A 89 2.26 -1.25 2.49
CA SER A 89 3.65 -1.39 2.94
C SER A 89 4.40 -2.52 2.21
N GLN A 90 3.73 -3.65 1.97
CA GLN A 90 4.28 -4.81 1.28
C GLN A 90 4.53 -4.49 -0.19
N GLU A 91 3.61 -3.80 -0.86
CA GLU A 91 3.78 -3.40 -2.25
C GLU A 91 4.95 -2.41 -2.40
N VAL A 92 5.08 -1.46 -1.46
CA VAL A 92 6.24 -0.55 -1.41
C VAL A 92 7.55 -1.31 -1.19
N ALA A 93 7.56 -2.33 -0.32
CA ALA A 93 8.75 -3.15 -0.09
C ALA A 93 9.14 -3.94 -1.35
N ASN A 94 8.17 -4.53 -2.05
CA ASN A 94 8.39 -5.25 -3.31
C ASN A 94 8.97 -4.33 -4.39
N MET A 95 8.43 -3.11 -4.54
CA MET A 95 8.98 -2.10 -5.45
C MET A 95 10.42 -1.72 -5.09
N ARG A 96 10.72 -1.51 -3.81
CA ARG A 96 12.10 -1.21 -3.34
C ARG A 96 13.06 -2.36 -3.64
N ALA A 97 12.64 -3.60 -3.44
CA ALA A 97 13.45 -4.78 -3.74
C ALA A 97 13.75 -4.87 -5.25
N ALA A 98 12.76 -4.61 -6.11
CA ALA A 98 12.96 -4.56 -7.56
C ALA A 98 13.94 -3.44 -7.98
N VAL A 99 13.82 -2.26 -7.38
CA VAL A 99 14.75 -1.14 -7.61
C VAL A 99 16.18 -1.51 -7.20
N ASN A 100 16.36 -2.10 -6.01
CA ASN A 100 17.68 -2.50 -5.53
C ASN A 100 18.34 -3.54 -6.44
N LYS A 101 17.58 -4.52 -6.92
CA LYS A 101 18.07 -5.52 -7.87
C LYS A 101 18.54 -4.89 -9.19
N ASN A 102 17.81 -3.88 -9.68
CA ASN A 102 18.21 -3.14 -10.88
C ASN A 102 19.49 -2.31 -10.64
N ILE A 103 19.64 -1.73 -9.44
CA ILE A 103 20.86 -1.01 -9.05
C ILE A 103 22.06 -1.96 -9.05
N GLU A 104 21.96 -3.13 -8.42
CA GLU A 104 23.05 -4.12 -8.39
C GLU A 104 23.48 -4.57 -9.78
N THR A 105 22.49 -4.88 -10.64
CA THR A 105 22.74 -5.33 -12.03
C THR A 105 23.42 -4.23 -12.85
N THR A 106 22.95 -2.99 -12.70
CA THR A 106 23.52 -1.83 -13.40
C THR A 106 24.94 -1.55 -12.92
N PHE A 107 25.16 -1.58 -11.60
CA PHE A 107 26.47 -1.39 -11.00
C PHE A 107 27.49 -2.42 -11.51
N PHE A 108 27.12 -3.71 -11.48
CA PHE A 108 27.99 -4.77 -11.98
C PHE A 108 28.31 -4.60 -13.47
N SER A 109 27.31 -4.26 -14.28
CA SER A 109 27.48 -4.03 -15.72
C SER A 109 28.42 -2.86 -16.01
N VAL A 110 28.30 -1.75 -15.28
CA VAL A 110 29.22 -0.59 -15.39
C VAL A 110 30.65 -0.98 -15.02
N VAL A 111 30.85 -1.73 -13.93
CA VAL A 111 32.18 -2.21 -13.53
C VAL A 111 32.80 -3.10 -14.60
N VAL A 112 32.03 -4.05 -15.17
CA VAL A 112 32.52 -4.93 -16.24
C VAL A 112 32.91 -4.12 -17.48
N ILE A 113 32.08 -3.17 -17.91
CA ILE A 113 32.38 -2.31 -19.07
C ILE A 113 33.66 -1.50 -18.84
N LEU A 114 33.85 -0.93 -17.65
CA LEU A 114 35.07 -0.19 -17.30
C LEU A 114 36.31 -1.08 -17.35
N VAL A 115 36.27 -2.28 -16.75
CA VAL A 115 37.39 -3.22 -16.75
C VAL A 115 37.75 -3.64 -18.18
N VAL A 116 36.76 -3.96 -19.00
CA VAL A 116 36.97 -4.33 -20.42
C VAL A 116 37.58 -3.16 -21.19
N THR A 117 37.08 -1.95 -21.00
CA THR A 117 37.60 -0.75 -21.68
C THR A 117 39.06 -0.50 -21.33
N VAL A 118 39.41 -0.58 -20.04
CA VAL A 118 40.80 -0.43 -19.57
C VAL A 118 41.69 -1.52 -20.13
N ALA A 119 41.25 -2.78 -20.12
CA ALA A 119 42.02 -3.89 -20.69
C ALA A 119 42.29 -3.71 -22.19
N VAL A 120 41.29 -3.25 -22.96
CA VAL A 120 41.45 -2.96 -24.39
C VAL A 120 42.47 -1.84 -24.62
N ILE A 121 42.42 -0.75 -23.85
CA ILE A 121 43.38 0.35 -23.94
C ILE A 121 44.81 -0.14 -23.67
N ILE A 122 44.99 -0.97 -22.64
CA ILE A 122 46.30 -1.55 -22.30
C ILE A 122 46.83 -2.40 -23.45
N VAL A 123 46.01 -3.28 -24.01
CA VAL A 123 46.40 -4.16 -25.14
C VAL A 123 46.77 -3.34 -26.37
N LEU A 124 45.97 -2.33 -26.73
CA LEU A 124 46.26 -1.46 -27.87
C LEU A 124 47.56 -0.67 -27.67
N THR A 125 47.77 -0.14 -26.47
CA THR A 125 48.99 0.62 -26.14
C THR A 125 50.24 -0.27 -26.25
N LEU A 126 50.17 -1.50 -25.74
CA LEU A 126 51.26 -2.48 -25.85
C LEU A 126 51.52 -2.89 -27.31
N ALA A 127 50.46 -3.10 -28.10
CA ALA A 127 50.58 -3.47 -29.51
C ALA A 127 51.24 -2.37 -30.36
N ILE A 128 50.88 -1.10 -30.12
CA ILE A 128 51.49 0.06 -30.80
C ILE A 128 52.97 0.18 -30.42
N ASN A 129 53.29 0.11 -29.12
CA ASN A 129 54.66 0.22 -28.62
C ASN A 129 55.59 -0.87 -29.23
N LEU A 130 55.10 -2.12 -29.32
CA LEU A 130 55.86 -3.20 -29.96
C LEU A 130 56.04 -3.03 -31.47
N HIS A 131 55.14 -2.31 -32.16
CA HIS A 131 55.27 -2.03 -33.59
C HIS A 131 56.28 -0.91 -33.88
N GLU A 132 56.33 0.14 -33.03
CA GLU A 132 57.27 1.26 -33.19
C GLU A 132 58.73 0.87 -32.91
N HIS A 133 58.95 -0.12 -32.05
CA HIS A 133 60.30 -0.61 -31.71
C HIS A 133 60.88 -1.65 -32.69
N ARG A 134 60.26 -1.85 -33.86
CA ARG A 134 60.64 -2.86 -34.86
C ARG A 134 61.03 -2.24 -36.19
#